data_AF-A0A4V1V4F7-F1
#
_entry.id   AF-A0A4V1V4F7-F1
#
_cell.length_a   1.000
_cell.length_b   1.000
_cell.length_c   1.000
_cell.angle_alpha   90.00
_cell.angle_beta   90.00
_cell.angle_gamma   90.00
#
_symmetry.space_group_name_H-M   'P 1'
#
loop_
_entity.id
_entity.type
_entity.pdbx_description
1 polymer ?
#
loop_
_entity_poly.entity_id
_entity_poly.type
_entity_poly.pdbx_seq_one_letter_code
_entity_poly.pdbx_strand_id
1 'polypeptide(L)' 'MNDKPRILVSDPSLRDGNHAMRHQLKPAQITEYCRRADTAGIPIVEVGHGNGVGASSLQLGLAAANDHALLSAARDAL' A
#
# COMPACT_ATOMS: atom_id res chain seq x y z
N MET A 1 -37.86 0.34 -2.10
CA MET A 1 -36.67 1.15 -1.78
C MET A 1 -35.56 0.19 -1.39
N ASN A 2 -34.67 -0.14 -2.32
CA ASN A 2 -33.54 -1.01 -2.05
C ASN A 2 -32.29 -0.13 -1.91
N ASP A 3 -32.22 0.66 -0.84
CA ASP A 3 -30.97 1.32 -0.45
C ASP A 3 -30.07 0.30 0.23
N LYS A 4 -29.35 -0.47 -0.58
CA LYS A 4 -28.26 -1.29 -0.08
C LYS A 4 -27.16 -0.35 0.45
N PRO A 5 -26.62 -0.58 1.65
CA PRO A 5 -25.54 0.24 2.18
C PRO A 5 -24.34 0.18 1.25
N ARG A 6 -23.72 1.34 0.99
CA ARG A 6 -22.50 1.44 0.19
C ARG A 6 -21.35 0.84 0.99
N ILE A 7 -20.75 -0.22 0.47
CA ILE A 7 -19.55 -0.82 1.06
C ILE A 7 -18.35 0.01 0.61
N LEU A 8 -17.58 0.51 1.57
CA LEU A 8 -16.29 1.14 1.33
C LEU A 8 -15.20 0.08 1.52
N VAL A 9 -14.39 -0.16 0.49
CA VAL A 9 -13.32 -1.17 0.50
C VAL A 9 -11.98 -0.48 0.75
N SER A 10 -11.20 -0.99 1.72
CA SER A 10 -9.79 -0.62 1.91
C SER A 10 -8.91 -1.82 1.57
N ASP A 11 -7.90 -1.60 0.73
CA ASP A 11 -6.95 -2.62 0.30
C ASP A 11 -5.60 -2.44 1.02
N PRO A 12 -5.26 -3.31 1.99
CA PRO A 12 -4.01 -3.23 2.73
C PRO A 12 -2.85 -4.02 2.10
N SER A 13 -2.97 -4.50 0.85
CA SER A 13 -1.98 -5.39 0.23
C SER A 13 -0.57 -4.79 0.17
N LEU A 14 -0.44 -3.47 -0.01
CA LEU A 14 0.84 -2.77 -0.10
C LEU A 14 1.40 -2.27 1.25
N ARG A 15 0.66 -2.49 2.35
CA ARG A 15 1.08 -2.18 3.71
C ARG A 15 1.15 -3.47 4.53
N ASP A 16 0.02 -4.06 4.87
CA ASP A 16 -0.04 -5.29 5.67
C ASP A 16 0.54 -6.47 4.88
N GLY A 17 0.22 -6.57 3.59
CA GLY A 17 0.82 -7.58 2.70
C GLY A 17 2.34 -7.44 2.55
N ASN A 18 2.92 -6.28 2.88
CA ASN A 18 4.36 -6.08 2.87
C ASN A 18 5.07 -6.88 4.00
N HIS A 19 4.36 -7.35 5.04
CA HIS A 19 4.91 -8.32 6.00
C HIS A 19 5.32 -9.62 5.30
N ALA A 20 4.48 -10.15 4.41
CA ALA A 20 4.79 -11.36 3.64
C ALA A 20 6.02 -11.17 2.73
N MET A 21 6.23 -9.95 2.26
CA MET A 21 7.38 -9.55 1.45
C MET A 21 8.59 -9.12 2.27
N ARG A 22 8.57 -9.28 3.60
CA ARG A 22 9.65 -8.84 4.52
C ARG A 22 10.03 -7.37 4.32
N HIS A 23 9.04 -6.53 4.06
CA HIS A 23 9.20 -5.08 3.84
C HIS A 23 10.02 -4.72 2.59
N GLN A 24 10.16 -5.66 1.64
CA GLN A 24 10.99 -5.50 0.44
C GLN A 24 10.24 -5.01 -0.81
N LEU A 25 9.00 -4.53 -0.67
CA LEU A 25 8.32 -3.90 -1.80
C LEU A 25 9.07 -2.66 -2.29
N LYS A 26 9.27 -2.58 -3.60
CA LYS A 26 9.96 -1.48 -4.27
C LYS A 26 8.95 -0.46 -4.85
N PRO A 27 9.33 0.82 -5.00
CA PRO A 27 8.48 1.85 -5.61
C PRO A 27 7.81 1.42 -6.93
N ALA A 28 8.54 0.75 -7.82
CA ALA A 28 7.98 0.28 -9.10
C ALA A 28 6.83 -0.73 -8.93
N GLN A 29 6.89 -1.58 -7.91
CA GLN A 29 5.83 -2.55 -7.60
C GLN A 29 4.61 -1.86 -7.00
N ILE A 30 4.83 -0.83 -6.17
CA ILE A 30 3.76 0.03 -5.65
C ILE A 30 3.02 0.71 -6.79
N THR A 31 3.75 1.38 -7.69
CA THR A 31 3.16 2.08 -8.85
C THR A 31 2.32 1.14 -9.72
N GLU A 32 2.85 -0.03 -10.07
CA GLU A 32 2.12 -1.01 -10.89
C GLU A 32 0.84 -1.52 -10.19
N TYR A 33 0.91 -1.78 -8.88
CA TYR A 33 -0.26 -2.24 -8.13
C TYR A 33 -1.31 -1.13 -8.00
N CYS A 34 -0.91 0.10 -7.67
CA CYS A 34 -1.83 1.23 -7.54
C CYS A 34 -2.59 1.51 -8.83
N ARG A 35 -1.93 1.45 -10.00
CA ARG A 35 -2.62 1.57 -11.31
C ARG A 35 -3.69 0.50 -11.52
N ARG A 36 -3.41 -0.73 -11.10
CA ARG A 36 -4.37 -1.84 -11.21
C ARG A 36 -5.53 -1.69 -10.23
N ALA A 37 -5.24 -1.27 -8.99
CA ALA A 37 -6.26 -1.03 -7.99
C ALA A 37 -7.20 0.12 -8.40
N ASP A 38 -6.64 1.20 -8.97
CA ASP A 38 -7.40 2.32 -9.52
C ASP A 38 -8.29 1.89 -10.70
N THR A 39 -7.71 1.12 -11.65
CA THR A 39 -8.48 0.54 -12.77
C THR A 39 -9.61 -0.38 -12.28
N ALA A 40 -9.41 -1.06 -11.15
CA ALA A 40 -10.42 -1.92 -10.51
C ALA A 40 -11.44 -1.14 -9.67
N GLY A 41 -11.30 0.18 -9.54
CA GLY A 41 -12.20 1.05 -8.77
C GLY A 41 -12.08 0.87 -7.25
N ILE A 42 -10.91 0.42 -6.76
CA ILE A 42 -10.65 0.31 -5.32
C ILE A 42 -10.48 1.72 -4.74
N PRO A 43 -11.33 2.14 -3.78
CA PRO A 43 -11.34 3.54 -3.34
C PRO A 43 -10.23 3.90 -2.37
N ILE A 44 -9.61 2.92 -1.70
CA ILE A 44 -8.53 3.13 -0.73
C ILE A 44 -7.49 2.03 -0.88
N VAL A 45 -6.23 2.44 -1.06
CA VAL A 45 -5.06 1.55 -1.07
C VAL A 45 -4.09 2.01 0.02
N GLU A 46 -3.74 1.13 0.94
CA GLU A 46 -2.79 1.41 2.01
C GLU A 46 -1.38 0.99 1.61
N VAL A 47 -0.41 1.88 1.77
CA VAL A 47 0.97 1.70 1.29
C VAL A 47 1.96 1.97 2.41
N GLY A 48 2.95 1.08 2.57
CA GLY A 48 4.10 1.35 3.43
C GLY A 48 4.72 0.10 4.05
N HIS A 49 5.52 0.30 5.10
CA HIS A 49 5.97 -0.79 5.95
C HIS A 49 4.76 -1.46 6.65
N GLY A 50 4.86 -2.76 6.94
CA GLY A 50 3.76 -3.52 7.56
C GLY A 50 3.32 -2.97 8.92
N ASN A 51 4.28 -2.54 9.75
CA ASN A 51 4.05 -1.84 11.01
C ASN A 51 3.77 -0.31 10.88
N GLY A 52 3.64 0.23 9.67
CA GLY A 52 3.35 1.66 9.44
C GLY A 52 4.58 2.57 9.29
N VAL A 53 4.32 3.87 9.17
CA VAL A 53 5.34 4.92 8.91
C VAL A 53 6.40 4.95 10.02
N GLY A 54 7.67 5.09 9.64
CA GLY A 54 8.81 5.15 10.55
C GLY A 54 9.22 3.80 11.15
N ALA A 55 8.58 2.70 10.76
CA ALA A 55 8.82 1.40 11.37
C ALA A 55 10.09 0.68 10.86
N SER A 56 10.63 1.08 9.71
CA SER A 56 11.83 0.46 9.13
C SER A 56 12.99 0.53 10.11
N SER A 57 13.35 -0.61 10.71
CA SER A 57 14.27 -0.69 11.84
C SER A 57 14.84 -2.10 11.98
N LEU A 58 15.88 -2.28 12.81
CA LEU A 58 16.42 -3.62 13.09
C LEU A 58 15.43 -4.51 13.83
N GLN A 59 14.52 -3.94 14.63
CA GLN A 59 13.53 -4.69 15.40
C GLN A 59 12.36 -5.19 14.54
N LEU A 60 11.91 -4.37 13.58
CA LEU A 60 10.70 -4.63 12.80
C LEU A 60 11.01 -5.05 11.35
N GLY A 61 12.28 -5.01 10.95
CA GLY A 61 12.74 -5.27 9.58
C GLY A 61 13.05 -3.96 8.84
N LEU A 62 14.15 -3.98 8.08
CA LEU A 62 14.52 -2.86 7.22
C LEU A 62 13.70 -2.90 5.93
N ALA A 63 13.05 -1.79 5.59
CA ALA A 63 12.32 -1.66 4.34
C ALA A 63 13.27 -1.49 3.15
N ALA A 64 12.89 -2.00 1.97
CA ALA A 64 13.65 -1.80 0.73
C ALA A 64 13.67 -0.34 0.25
N ALA A 65 12.70 0.47 0.67
CA ALA A 65 12.61 1.89 0.38
C ALA A 65 11.97 2.62 1.57
N ASN A 66 12.28 3.92 1.73
CA ASN A 66 11.69 4.73 2.78
C ASN A 66 10.22 5.07 2.50
N ASP A 67 9.49 5.48 3.54
CA ASP A 67 8.05 5.75 3.47
C ASP A 67 7.71 6.81 2.42
N HIS A 68 8.52 7.88 2.32
CA HIS A 68 8.30 8.95 1.34
C HIS A 68 8.36 8.40 -0.09
N ALA A 69 9.36 7.56 -0.41
CA ALA A 69 9.50 6.98 -1.73
C ALA A 69 8.33 6.06 -2.09
N LEU A 70 7.84 5.26 -1.15
CA LEU A 70 6.69 4.38 -1.37
C LEU A 70 5.39 5.19 -1.54
N LEU A 71 5.15 6.19 -0.70
CA LEU A 71 3.95 7.04 -0.78
C LEU A 71 3.94 7.94 -2.02
N SER A 72 5.09 8.50 -2.42
CA SER A 72 5.22 9.24 -3.69
C SER A 72 4.94 8.33 -4.88
N ALA A 73 5.51 7.12 -4.92
CA ALA A 73 5.27 6.18 -6.01
C ALA A 73 3.81 5.74 -6.13
N ALA A 74 3.08 5.67 -5.01
CA ALA A 74 1.64 5.45 -5.01
C ALA A 74 0.88 6.68 -5.51
N ARG A 75 1.23 7.88 -5.05
CA ARG A 75 0.57 9.13 -5.46
C ARG A 75 0.75 9.42 -6.94
N ASP A 76 1.93 9.19 -7.49
CA ASP A 76 2.25 9.42 -8.91
C ASP A 76 1.57 8.39 -9.84
N ALA A 77 0.99 7.33 -9.29
CA ALA A 77 0.33 6.26 -10.02
C ALA A 77 -1.18 6.46 -10.22
N LEU A 78 -1.77 7.44 -9.52
CA LEU A 78 -3.19 7.80 -9.50
C LEU A 78 -3.42 9.13 -10.24
#